data_AF-H2YZL0-F1
#
_entry.id   AF-H2YZL0-F1
#
_cell.length_a   1.000
_cell.length_b   1.000
_cell.length_c   1.000
_cell.angle_alpha   90.00
_cell.angle_beta   90.00
_cell.angle_gamma   90.00
#
_symmetry.space_group_name_H-M   'P 1'
#
loop_
_entity.id
_entity.type
_entity.pdbx_description
1 polymer ?
#
loop_
_entity_poly.entity_id
_entity_poly.type
_entity_poly.pdbx_seq_one_letter_code
_entity_poly.pdbx_strand_id
1 'polypeptide(L)'
;EREHELEMREESVRMREDALAEEEASVRREHEVMIRLQGVESEVQEKFEILREHHSDEMNRVSAALTDKLKDMKRLKNSFDIIKTQNDDIKQQVCELTQQNKKLTSQNIKLKKRCENLQRKNDYNAQKKNTEKSFVQIQSKPIPQEKSPKVTVYKHCLSEITTLVLKVWSSFGSARSQLRHLVNTSEPRVLHISKENVGDNCLKVLPLLVEVVRHLPSFTSQPKHQLPYIRFIYWALHHLEDTHHALLSSTARRLGEELMRSSPSKQVMEMSSAFNSTLQSSIGGDGKTRINSFFRSSNHEVRMLSSLIILKTLHQVDMLAQVYDQLKQDLKDERCRETFLEYSATHAILPFMTYKTNKALVGSAVDVMLQMAMESPLLPSFLDLCSCEPWFRAVASCLRSATTEQSTLEKLSIILQKLSKIKSNKKLFDSFSLGRLLQDKHRECDPDNTFLSLNLRSILFNLNLIK
;
A
#
# COMPACT_ATOMS: atom_id res chain seq x y z
N GLU A 1 -47.95 -35.77 87.98
CA GLU A 1 -46.65 -35.10 88.22
C GLU A 1 -45.51 -35.82 87.51
N ARG A 2 -45.16 -37.07 87.86
CA ARG A 2 -44.11 -37.84 87.15
C ARG A 2 -44.35 -38.05 85.65
N GLU A 3 -45.58 -38.33 85.22
CA GLU A 3 -45.90 -38.49 83.79
C GLU A 3 -45.72 -37.18 83.01
N HIS A 4 -46.10 -36.05 83.61
CA HIS A 4 -45.92 -34.74 83.01
C HIS A 4 -44.44 -34.33 82.92
N GLU A 5 -43.63 -34.67 83.94
CA GLU A 5 -42.17 -34.48 83.87
C GLU A 5 -41.51 -35.37 82.80
N LEU A 6 -42.03 -36.58 82.58
CA LEU A 6 -41.56 -37.47 81.52
C LEU A 6 -41.91 -36.95 80.13
N GLU A 7 -43.14 -36.46 79.93
CA GLU A 7 -43.57 -35.84 78.67
C GLU A 7 -42.73 -34.60 78.33
N MET A 8 -42.51 -33.70 79.30
CA MET A 8 -41.66 -32.52 79.12
C MET A 8 -40.21 -32.91 78.79
N ARG A 9 -39.70 -34.00 79.37
CA ARG A 9 -38.36 -34.52 79.08
C ARG A 9 -38.28 -35.15 77.69
N GLU A 10 -39.32 -35.87 77.27
CA GLU A 10 -39.40 -36.47 75.93
C GLU A 10 -39.49 -35.39 74.84
N GLU A 11 -40.27 -34.34 75.06
CA GLU A 11 -40.35 -33.19 74.17
C GLU A 11 -39.02 -32.43 74.10
N SER A 12 -38.35 -32.23 75.24
CA SER A 12 -37.01 -31.62 75.28
C SER A 12 -35.96 -32.47 74.54
N VAL A 13 -36.05 -33.79 74.59
CA VAL A 13 -35.16 -34.69 73.86
C VAL A 13 -35.45 -34.63 72.36
N ARG A 14 -36.72 -34.68 71.95
CA ARG A 14 -37.11 -34.52 70.53
C ARG A 14 -36.62 -33.21 69.92
N MET A 15 -36.83 -32.09 70.60
CA MET A 15 -36.35 -30.78 70.15
C MET A 15 -34.82 -30.75 69.98
N ARG A 16 -34.09 -31.46 70.85
CA ARG A 16 -32.63 -31.57 70.76
C ARG A 16 -32.19 -32.48 69.61
N GLU A 17 -32.89 -33.58 69.37
CA GLU A 17 -32.62 -34.49 68.26
C GLU A 17 -32.86 -33.81 66.91
N ASP A 18 -33.95 -33.05 66.78
CA ASP A 18 -34.25 -32.28 65.57
C ASP A 18 -33.17 -31.20 65.30
N ALA A 19 -32.75 -30.47 66.34
CA ALA A 19 -31.69 -29.47 66.22
C ALA A 19 -30.34 -30.10 65.81
N LEU A 20 -29.99 -31.27 66.37
CA LEU A 20 -28.78 -32.00 66.01
C LEU A 20 -28.84 -32.54 64.58
N ALA A 21 -30.00 -33.00 64.12
CA ALA A 21 -30.18 -33.49 62.75
C ALA A 21 -30.03 -32.34 61.73
N GLU A 22 -30.54 -31.15 62.04
CA GLU A 22 -30.37 -29.95 61.20
C GLU A 22 -28.90 -29.51 61.14
N GLU A 23 -28.20 -29.52 62.28
CA GLU A 23 -26.77 -29.21 62.36
C GLU A 23 -25.93 -30.22 61.54
N GLU A 24 -26.18 -31.52 61.68
CA GLU A 24 -25.48 -32.56 60.92
C GLU A 24 -25.75 -32.44 59.41
N ALA A 25 -26.99 -32.08 59.02
CA ALA A 25 -27.32 -31.79 57.63
C ALA A 25 -26.62 -30.53 57.10
N SER A 26 -26.40 -29.51 57.95
CA SER A 26 -25.61 -28.32 57.60
C SER A 26 -24.14 -28.67 57.38
N VAL A 27 -23.54 -29.41 58.31
CA VAL A 27 -22.14 -29.85 58.21
C VAL A 27 -21.90 -30.71 56.96
N ARG A 28 -22.83 -31.61 56.62
CA ARG A 28 -22.75 -32.39 55.37
C ARG A 28 -22.73 -31.50 54.12
N ARG A 29 -23.59 -30.47 54.07
CA ARG A 29 -23.62 -29.51 52.96
C ARG A 29 -22.32 -28.70 52.87
N GLU A 30 -21.79 -28.25 54.00
CA GLU A 30 -20.51 -27.52 54.04
C GLU A 30 -19.34 -28.40 53.60
N HIS A 31 -19.31 -29.66 54.04
CA HIS A 31 -18.28 -30.61 53.62
C HIS A 31 -18.32 -30.89 52.11
N GLU A 32 -19.51 -31.01 51.51
CA GLU A 32 -19.65 -31.16 50.07
C GLU A 32 -19.11 -29.94 49.30
N VAL A 33 -19.40 -28.73 49.79
CA VAL A 33 -18.86 -27.49 49.22
C VAL A 33 -17.34 -27.46 49.33
N MET A 34 -16.77 -27.89 50.46
CA MET A 34 -15.32 -27.95 50.67
C MET A 34 -14.64 -28.87 49.65
N ILE A 35 -15.19 -30.06 49.40
CA ILE A 35 -14.66 -30.99 48.38
C ILE A 35 -14.69 -30.36 46.99
N ARG A 36 -15.78 -29.66 46.64
CA ARG A 36 -15.89 -28.97 45.35
C ARG A 36 -14.86 -27.85 45.22
N LEU A 37 -14.65 -27.05 46.28
CA LEU A 37 -13.65 -25.99 46.30
C LEU A 37 -12.23 -26.53 46.13
N GLN A 38 -11.89 -27.64 46.79
CA GLN A 38 -10.58 -28.27 46.66
C GLN A 38 -10.33 -28.80 45.23
N GLY A 39 -11.38 -29.30 44.55
CA GLY A 39 -11.29 -29.67 43.14
C GLY A 39 -11.01 -28.47 42.22
N VAL A 40 -11.70 -27.35 42.45
CA VAL A 40 -11.47 -26.10 41.71
C VAL A 40 -10.07 -25.54 41.97
N GLU A 41 -9.60 -25.55 43.22
CA GLU A 41 -8.24 -25.14 43.58
C GLU A 41 -7.18 -25.95 42.85
N SER A 42 -7.37 -27.28 42.77
CA SER A 42 -6.47 -28.18 42.04
C SER A 42 -6.42 -27.86 40.53
N GLU A 43 -7.57 -27.62 39.90
CA GLU A 43 -7.66 -27.26 38.48
C GLU A 43 -7.01 -25.88 38.19
N VAL A 44 -7.20 -24.92 39.10
CA VAL A 44 -6.56 -23.61 39.01
C VAL A 44 -5.04 -23.75 39.10
N GLN A 45 -4.54 -24.57 40.03
CA GLN A 45 -3.10 -24.80 40.21
C GLN A 45 -2.47 -25.42 38.96
N GLU A 46 -3.12 -26.44 38.37
CA GLU A 46 -2.68 -27.07 37.12
C GLU A 46 -2.62 -26.06 35.96
N LYS A 47 -3.66 -25.23 35.81
CA LYS A 47 -3.70 -24.15 34.80
C LYS A 47 -2.59 -23.13 35.00
N PHE A 48 -2.27 -22.78 36.25
CA PHE A 48 -1.16 -21.87 36.56
C PHE A 48 0.20 -22.48 36.22
N GLU A 49 0.38 -23.79 36.41
CA GLU A 49 1.62 -24.48 36.10
C GLU A 49 1.85 -24.55 34.58
N ILE A 50 0.82 -24.93 33.81
CA ILE A 50 0.85 -24.91 32.34
C ILE A 50 1.16 -23.50 31.81
N LEU A 51 0.51 -22.47 32.35
CA LEU A 51 0.73 -21.10 31.92
C LEU A 51 2.17 -20.64 32.21
N ARG A 52 2.73 -21.06 33.34
CA ARG A 52 4.12 -20.75 33.74
C ARG A 52 5.13 -21.42 32.82
N GLU A 53 4.91 -22.70 32.48
CA GLU A 53 5.75 -23.45 31.55
C GLU A 53 5.71 -22.83 30.15
N HIS A 54 4.51 -22.54 29.64
CA HIS A 54 4.34 -21.86 28.35
C HIS A 54 5.05 -20.50 28.31
N HIS A 55 4.91 -19.69 29.36
CA HIS A 55 5.59 -18.40 29.44
C HIS A 55 7.12 -18.56 29.45
N SER A 56 7.63 -19.56 30.18
CA SER A 56 9.07 -19.89 30.21
C SER A 56 9.58 -20.27 28.81
N ASP A 57 8.84 -21.10 28.08
CA ASP A 57 9.18 -21.50 26.72
C ASP A 57 9.14 -20.34 25.73
N GLU A 58 8.13 -19.47 25.83
CA GLU A 58 8.06 -18.25 25.03
C GLU A 58 9.24 -17.31 25.30
N MET A 59 9.61 -17.11 26.57
CA MET A 59 10.79 -16.32 26.94
C MET A 59 12.07 -16.91 26.37
N ASN A 60 12.27 -18.22 26.47
CA ASN A 60 13.43 -18.90 25.90
C ASN A 60 13.47 -18.76 24.37
N ARG A 61 12.33 -18.94 23.70
CA ARG A 61 12.20 -18.80 22.24
C ARG A 61 12.49 -17.38 21.77
N VAL A 62 11.95 -16.37 22.46
CA VAL A 62 12.20 -14.96 22.14
C VAL A 62 13.67 -14.59 22.37
N SER A 63 14.26 -15.04 23.48
CA SER A 63 15.68 -14.83 23.79
C SER A 63 16.61 -15.45 22.74
N ALA A 64 16.32 -16.68 22.30
CA ALA A 64 17.05 -17.34 21.22
C ALA A 64 16.95 -16.57 19.89
N ALA A 65 15.75 -16.15 19.51
CA ALA A 65 15.52 -15.36 18.30
C ALA A 65 16.27 -14.02 18.32
N LEU A 66 16.30 -13.34 19.48
CA LEU A 66 17.04 -12.09 19.65
C LEU A 66 18.55 -12.31 19.48
N THR A 67 19.07 -13.40 20.05
CA THR A 67 20.49 -13.77 19.96
C THR A 67 20.91 -14.04 18.51
N ASP A 68 20.07 -14.72 17.72
CA ASP A 68 20.36 -14.97 16.31
C ASP A 68 20.26 -13.69 15.47
N LYS A 69 19.27 -12.82 15.73
CA LYS A 69 19.21 -11.50 15.08
C LYS A 69 20.43 -10.63 15.39
N LEU A 70 21.00 -10.72 16.60
CA LEU A 70 22.26 -10.04 16.94
C LEU A 70 23.45 -10.57 16.12
N LYS A 71 23.54 -11.89 15.91
CA LYS A 71 24.58 -12.49 15.05
C LYS A 71 24.45 -12.03 13.60
N ASP A 72 23.23 -11.99 13.07
CA ASP A 72 22.96 -11.52 11.71
C ASP A 72 23.30 -10.04 11.56
N MET A 73 22.95 -9.20 12.54
CA MET A 73 23.32 -7.79 12.54
C MET A 73 24.84 -7.60 12.50
N LYS A 74 25.59 -8.41 13.27
CA LYS A 74 27.06 -8.39 13.25
C LYS A 74 27.63 -8.81 11.89
N ARG A 75 27.06 -9.86 11.27
CA ARG A 75 27.43 -10.31 9.91
C ARG A 75 27.15 -9.22 8.86
N LEU A 76 25.99 -8.58 8.94
CA LEU A 76 25.60 -7.53 8.00
C LEU A 76 26.50 -6.29 8.14
N LYS A 77 26.85 -5.92 9.38
CA LYS A 77 27.81 -4.84 9.64
C LYS A 77 29.18 -5.13 9.00
N ASN A 78 29.70 -6.35 9.18
CA ASN A 78 30.97 -6.73 8.56
C ASN A 78 30.90 -6.71 7.02
N SER A 79 29.78 -7.16 6.43
CA SER A 79 29.55 -7.09 4.98
C SER A 79 29.52 -5.63 4.49
N PHE A 80 28.86 -4.74 5.22
CA PHE A 80 28.83 -3.32 4.92
C PHE A 80 30.23 -2.69 4.92
N ASP A 81 31.06 -3.02 5.92
CA ASP A 81 32.43 -2.52 6.01
C ASP A 81 33.31 -2.98 4.83
N ILE A 82 33.11 -4.22 4.35
CA ILE A 82 33.79 -4.74 3.15
C ILE A 82 33.33 -3.96 1.90
N ILE A 83 32.03 -3.80 1.70
CA ILE A 83 31.48 -3.08 0.53
C ILE A 83 31.91 -1.62 0.53
N LYS A 84 31.98 -0.98 1.70
CA LYS A 84 32.47 0.39 1.86
C LYS A 84 33.92 0.50 1.38
N THR A 85 34.78 -0.41 1.82
CA THR A 85 36.20 -0.45 1.42
C THR A 85 36.32 -0.64 -0.10
N GLN A 86 35.59 -1.60 -0.68
CA GLN A 86 35.58 -1.81 -2.13
C GLN A 86 35.08 -0.60 -2.92
N ASN A 87 34.07 0.12 -2.41
CA ASN A 87 33.59 1.35 -3.04
C ASN A 87 34.64 2.46 -3.02
N ASP A 88 35.39 2.59 -1.93
CA ASP A 88 36.45 3.59 -1.82
C ASP A 88 37.61 3.26 -2.78
N ASP A 89 37.95 1.98 -2.96
CA ASP A 89 38.92 1.53 -3.99
C ASP A 89 38.44 1.85 -5.42
N ILE A 90 37.16 1.62 -5.73
CA ILE A 90 36.59 1.95 -7.05
C ILE A 90 36.64 3.45 -7.29
N LYS A 91 36.30 4.28 -6.31
CA LYS A 91 36.39 5.74 -6.44
C LYS A 91 37.82 6.19 -6.75
N GLN A 92 38.80 5.58 -6.10
CA GLN A 92 40.21 5.85 -6.34
C GLN A 92 40.60 5.49 -7.79
N GLN A 93 40.24 4.29 -8.25
CA GLN A 93 40.48 3.86 -9.64
C GLN A 93 39.81 4.77 -10.67
N VAL A 94 38.57 5.20 -10.42
CA VAL A 94 37.85 6.15 -11.29
C VAL A 94 38.57 7.50 -11.36
N CYS A 95 39.10 8.00 -10.24
CA CYS A 95 39.89 9.23 -10.22
C CYS A 95 41.16 9.11 -11.07
N GLU A 96 41.89 8.00 -10.92
CA GLU A 96 43.11 7.73 -11.67
C GLU A 96 42.85 7.62 -13.19
N LEU A 97 41.83 6.85 -13.59
CA LEU A 97 41.41 6.72 -14.98
C LEU A 97 40.96 8.06 -15.56
N THR A 98 40.21 8.85 -14.78
CA THR A 98 39.80 10.21 -15.19
C THR A 98 41.01 11.11 -15.42
N GLN A 99 42.03 11.03 -14.57
CA GLN A 99 43.26 11.81 -14.72
C GLN A 99 44.07 11.35 -15.95
N GLN A 100 44.18 10.05 -16.20
CA GLN A 100 44.81 9.53 -17.41
C GLN A 100 44.07 9.98 -18.68
N ASN A 101 42.74 9.92 -18.67
CA ASN A 101 41.92 10.33 -19.81
C ASN A 101 42.09 11.83 -20.12
N LYS A 102 42.19 12.68 -19.08
CA LYS A 102 42.53 14.11 -19.26
C LYS A 102 43.90 14.31 -19.91
N LYS A 103 44.93 13.52 -19.53
CA LYS A 103 46.26 13.57 -20.15
C LYS A 103 46.22 13.17 -21.62
N LEU A 104 45.57 12.05 -21.94
CA LEU A 104 45.41 11.56 -23.31
C LEU A 104 44.61 12.54 -24.18
N THR A 105 43.53 13.10 -23.65
CA THR A 105 42.73 14.12 -24.35
C THR A 105 43.58 15.34 -24.68
N SER A 106 44.41 15.80 -23.73
CA SER A 106 45.32 16.93 -23.94
C SER A 106 46.38 16.64 -25.01
N GLN A 107 46.93 15.42 -25.02
CA GLN A 107 47.87 14.98 -26.07
C GLN A 107 47.18 14.89 -27.44
N ASN A 108 45.96 14.36 -27.49
CA ASN A 108 45.18 14.24 -28.72
C ASN A 108 44.87 15.62 -29.30
N ILE A 109 44.48 16.59 -28.48
CA ILE A 109 44.29 17.99 -28.91
C ILE A 109 45.57 18.58 -29.51
N LYS A 110 46.74 18.35 -28.88
CA LYS A 110 48.04 18.82 -29.40
C LYS A 110 48.38 18.18 -30.75
N LEU A 111 48.17 16.87 -30.89
CA LEU A 111 48.38 16.15 -32.14
C LEU A 111 47.44 16.63 -33.24
N LYS A 112 46.15 16.83 -32.92
CA LYS A 112 45.16 17.37 -33.84
C LYS A 112 45.57 18.75 -34.36
N LYS A 113 45.97 19.68 -33.47
CA LYS A 113 46.49 21.00 -33.87
C LYS A 113 47.73 20.89 -34.76
N ARG A 114 48.62 19.95 -34.48
CA ARG A 114 49.83 19.71 -35.29
C ARG A 114 49.47 19.20 -36.69
N CYS A 115 48.53 18.26 -36.78
CA CYS A 115 47.99 17.78 -38.06
C CYS A 115 47.33 18.91 -38.85
N GLU A 116 46.49 19.73 -38.21
CA GLU A 116 45.86 20.89 -38.85
C GLU A 116 46.90 21.91 -39.37
N ASN A 117 47.95 22.19 -38.60
CA ASN A 117 49.05 23.06 -39.05
C ASN A 117 49.83 22.46 -40.22
N LEU A 118 50.13 21.16 -40.18
CA LEU A 118 50.80 20.46 -41.28
C LEU A 118 49.93 20.43 -42.54
N GLN A 119 48.62 20.22 -42.38
CA GLN A 119 47.66 20.25 -43.47
C GLN A 119 47.61 21.65 -44.11
N ARG A 120 47.49 22.73 -43.31
CA ARG A 120 47.55 24.11 -43.81
C ARG A 120 48.86 24.41 -44.55
N LYS A 121 50.00 23.91 -44.05
CA LYS A 121 51.30 24.08 -44.72
C LYS A 121 51.39 23.30 -46.04
N ASN A 122 50.78 22.12 -46.10
CA ASN A 122 50.73 21.30 -47.31
C ASN A 122 49.81 21.95 -48.36
N ASP A 123 48.65 22.45 -47.94
CA ASP A 123 47.71 23.19 -48.79
C ASP A 123 48.36 24.46 -49.36
N TYR A 124 49.11 25.20 -48.53
CA TYR A 124 49.90 26.36 -48.95
C TYR A 124 50.99 25.97 -49.97
N ASN A 125 51.72 24.88 -49.74
CA ASN A 125 52.72 24.38 -50.69
C ASN A 125 52.10 23.84 -51.98
N ALA A 126 50.91 23.24 -51.93
CA ALA A 126 50.15 22.80 -53.08
C ALA A 126 49.66 24.01 -53.91
N GLN A 127 49.18 25.08 -53.26
CA GLN A 127 48.85 26.35 -53.92
C GLN A 127 50.07 27.02 -54.54
N LYS A 128 51.23 26.98 -53.86
CA LYS A 128 52.49 27.52 -54.38
C LYS A 128 53.02 26.73 -55.58
N LYS A 129 52.90 25.39 -55.58
CA LYS A 129 53.19 24.53 -56.74
C LYS A 129 52.19 24.71 -57.88
N ASN A 130 50.92 25.02 -57.60
CA ASN A 130 49.90 25.33 -58.60
C ASN A 130 50.06 26.73 -59.23
N THR A 131 50.96 27.58 -58.72
CA THR A 131 51.34 28.85 -59.38
C THR A 131 52.43 28.63 -60.44
N GLU A 132 53.09 27.46 -60.46
CA GLU A 132 54.10 27.10 -61.48
C GLU A 132 53.64 26.02 -62.46
N LYS A 133 52.49 25.37 -62.26
CA LYS A 133 51.92 24.43 -63.25
C LYS A 133 50.41 24.56 -63.32
N SER A 134 49.96 25.15 -64.43
CA SER A 134 48.58 25.12 -64.90
C SER A 134 48.11 23.68 -65.15
N PHE A 135 46.83 23.46 -64.86
CA PHE A 135 45.98 22.31 -65.23
C PHE A 135 46.32 20.92 -64.62
N VAL A 136 45.41 20.41 -63.79
CA VAL A 136 44.44 19.33 -64.10
C VAL A 136 43.77 18.85 -62.79
N GLN A 137 42.45 19.05 -62.73
CA GLN A 137 41.39 18.13 -62.25
C GLN A 137 41.70 17.15 -61.10
N ILE A 138 40.88 17.16 -60.03
CA ILE A 138 39.98 16.04 -59.64
C ILE A 138 39.28 16.32 -58.29
N GLN A 139 38.00 15.96 -58.31
CA GLN A 139 36.95 15.84 -57.30
C GLN A 139 37.35 15.52 -55.85
N SER A 140 36.62 16.09 -54.89
CA SER A 140 35.51 15.43 -54.15
C SER A 140 35.27 16.10 -52.79
N LYS A 141 34.03 16.56 -52.55
CA LYS A 141 33.55 17.02 -51.24
C LYS A 141 33.10 15.81 -50.42
N PRO A 142 33.47 15.67 -49.13
CA PRO A 142 32.77 14.75 -48.24
C PRO A 142 31.53 15.41 -47.65
N ILE A 143 30.40 14.72 -47.82
CA ILE A 143 29.12 14.93 -47.14
C ILE A 143 29.31 14.66 -45.63
N PRO A 144 28.78 15.49 -44.71
CA PRO A 144 28.77 15.14 -43.30
C PRO A 144 27.75 14.02 -43.05
N GLN A 145 28.22 12.88 -42.54
CA GLN A 145 27.38 11.80 -42.04
C GLN A 145 26.57 12.25 -40.81
N GLU A 146 25.26 12.18 -40.98
CA GLU A 146 24.25 12.28 -39.94
C GLU A 146 24.40 11.12 -38.96
N LYS A 147 24.73 11.42 -37.70
CA LYS A 147 24.70 10.44 -36.60
C LYS A 147 23.29 10.35 -36.06
N SER A 148 22.56 9.30 -36.40
CA SER A 148 21.56 8.72 -35.50
C SER A 148 22.11 7.37 -35.00
N PRO A 149 22.11 7.12 -33.67
CA PRO A 149 21.02 6.31 -33.11
C PRO A 149 20.74 6.62 -31.62
N LYS A 150 19.50 7.03 -31.28
CA LYS A 150 19.00 6.99 -29.88
C LYS A 150 17.75 6.11 -29.70
N VAL A 151 17.17 5.59 -30.79
CA VAL A 151 15.88 4.88 -30.75
C VAL A 151 16.02 3.38 -30.42
N THR A 152 17.15 2.76 -30.75
CA THR A 152 17.34 1.30 -30.61
C THR A 152 17.60 0.86 -29.16
N VAL A 153 18.19 1.73 -28.33
CA VAL A 153 18.56 1.41 -26.93
C VAL A 153 17.34 1.28 -26.02
N TYR A 154 16.27 2.07 -26.26
CA TYR A 154 15.05 2.03 -25.45
C TYR A 154 14.23 0.75 -25.65
N LYS A 155 14.22 0.19 -26.87
CA LYS A 155 13.48 -1.05 -27.16
C LYS A 155 14.10 -2.27 -26.46
N HIS A 156 15.43 -2.35 -26.36
CA HIS A 156 16.12 -3.43 -25.67
C HIS A 156 15.91 -3.36 -24.15
N CYS A 157 15.96 -2.14 -23.58
CA CYS A 157 15.73 -1.91 -22.14
C CYS A 157 14.28 -2.24 -21.71
N LEU A 158 13.28 -1.94 -22.56
CA LEU A 158 11.88 -2.30 -22.28
C LEU A 158 11.64 -3.81 -22.22
N SER A 159 12.35 -4.61 -23.04
CA SER A 159 12.23 -6.08 -23.03
C SER A 159 12.75 -6.69 -21.72
N GLU A 160 13.91 -6.23 -21.25
CA GLU A 160 14.50 -6.66 -19.98
C GLU A 160 13.63 -6.24 -18.78
N ILE A 161 13.13 -4.99 -18.77
CA ILE A 161 12.21 -4.51 -17.74
C ILE A 161 10.89 -5.30 -17.76
N THR A 162 10.34 -5.63 -18.93
CA THR A 162 9.13 -6.44 -19.06
C THR A 162 9.35 -7.82 -18.46
N THR A 163 10.49 -8.45 -18.76
CA THR A 163 10.85 -9.77 -18.23
C THR A 163 10.99 -9.73 -16.71
N LEU A 164 11.60 -8.67 -16.17
CA LEU A 164 11.75 -8.46 -14.73
C LEU A 164 10.40 -8.23 -14.05
N VAL A 165 9.54 -7.40 -14.64
CA VAL A 165 8.16 -7.15 -14.17
C VAL A 165 7.38 -8.46 -14.15
N LEU A 166 7.44 -9.27 -15.22
CA LEU A 166 6.75 -10.57 -15.28
C LEU A 166 7.30 -11.58 -14.26
N LYS A 167 8.62 -11.62 -14.05
CA LYS A 167 9.25 -12.52 -13.07
C LYS A 167 8.81 -12.20 -11.64
N VAL A 168 8.77 -10.93 -11.28
CA VAL A 168 8.32 -10.51 -9.94
C VAL A 168 6.79 -10.57 -9.84
N TRP A 169 6.05 -10.34 -10.93
CA TRP A 169 4.60 -10.51 -11.02
C TRP A 169 4.16 -11.93 -10.66
N SER A 170 4.87 -12.96 -11.13
CA SER A 170 4.61 -14.35 -10.77
C SER A 170 4.71 -14.59 -9.25
N SER A 171 5.58 -13.86 -8.55
CA SER A 171 5.67 -13.90 -7.09
C SER A 171 4.46 -13.28 -6.40
N PHE A 172 3.87 -12.20 -6.97
CA PHE A 172 2.63 -11.60 -6.48
C PHE A 172 1.37 -12.39 -6.85
N GLY A 173 1.38 -13.14 -7.95
CA GLY A 173 0.26 -13.99 -8.38
C GLY A 173 -0.12 -15.05 -7.34
N SER A 174 0.87 -15.63 -6.65
CA SER A 174 0.64 -16.57 -5.53
C SER A 174 -0.05 -15.92 -4.34
N ALA A 175 0.25 -14.63 -4.06
CA ALA A 175 -0.44 -13.85 -3.01
C ALA A 175 -1.90 -13.52 -3.40
N ARG A 176 -2.18 -13.23 -4.69
CA ARG A 176 -3.55 -13.02 -5.20
C ARG A 176 -4.44 -14.26 -5.07
N SER A 177 -3.90 -15.46 -5.31
CA SER A 177 -4.65 -16.70 -5.08
C SER A 177 -4.97 -16.95 -3.61
N GLN A 178 -4.09 -16.54 -2.69
CA GLN A 178 -4.29 -16.72 -1.26
C GLN A 178 -5.27 -15.68 -0.67
N LEU A 179 -5.29 -14.45 -1.18
CA LEU A 179 -6.31 -13.44 -0.85
C LEU A 179 -7.73 -13.89 -1.26
N ARG A 180 -7.87 -14.60 -2.39
CA ARG A 180 -9.16 -15.22 -2.76
C ARG A 180 -9.57 -16.38 -1.87
N HIS A 181 -8.62 -17.10 -1.27
CA HIS A 181 -8.93 -18.18 -0.32
C HIS A 181 -9.34 -17.65 1.07
N LEU A 182 -8.82 -16.48 1.47
CA LEU A 182 -9.25 -15.80 2.71
C LEU A 182 -10.73 -15.37 2.69
N VAL A 183 -11.30 -15.15 1.50
CA VAL A 183 -12.74 -14.88 1.31
C VAL A 183 -13.63 -16.10 1.57
N ASN A 184 -13.07 -17.31 1.59
CA ASN A 184 -13.84 -18.57 1.69
C ASN A 184 -13.61 -19.35 2.99
N THR A 185 -12.80 -18.87 3.92
CA THR A 185 -12.50 -19.62 5.16
C THR A 185 -12.39 -18.71 6.38
N SER A 186 -13.18 -19.03 7.40
CA SER A 186 -13.36 -18.33 8.68
C SER A 186 -12.16 -18.37 9.65
N GLU A 187 -10.92 -18.55 9.17
CA GLU A 187 -9.73 -18.64 10.03
C GLU A 187 -8.61 -17.66 9.64
N PRO A 188 -7.98 -16.96 10.59
CA PRO A 188 -6.90 -16.02 10.32
C PRO A 188 -5.59 -16.79 10.10
N ARG A 189 -5.31 -17.16 8.85
CA ARG A 189 -4.00 -17.71 8.47
C ARG A 189 -3.04 -16.57 8.12
N VAL A 190 -2.02 -16.39 8.97
CA VAL A 190 -0.91 -15.45 8.77
C VAL A 190 -0.17 -15.81 7.48
N LEU A 191 -0.15 -14.87 6.53
CA LEU A 191 0.50 -15.02 5.23
C LEU A 191 2.03 -15.03 5.39
N HIS A 192 2.66 -16.19 5.19
CA HIS A 192 4.10 -16.29 4.98
C HIS A 192 4.44 -16.07 3.50
N ILE A 193 4.51 -14.80 3.10
CA ILE A 193 5.34 -14.41 1.95
C ILE A 193 6.79 -14.51 2.43
N SER A 194 7.71 -15.09 1.65
CA SER A 194 9.14 -14.88 1.86
C SER A 194 9.45 -13.39 1.59
N LYS A 195 9.20 -12.55 2.60
CA LYS A 195 9.28 -11.09 2.55
C LYS A 195 10.67 -10.59 2.15
N GLU A 196 11.70 -11.38 2.44
CA GLU A 196 13.11 -11.02 2.30
C GLU A 196 13.58 -10.85 0.84
N ASN A 197 12.83 -11.32 -0.17
CA ASN A 197 13.26 -11.18 -1.57
C ASN A 197 12.37 -10.23 -2.41
N VAL A 198 11.22 -9.79 -1.90
CA VAL A 198 10.31 -8.91 -2.66
C VAL A 198 10.73 -7.44 -2.52
N GLY A 199 11.14 -7.02 -1.32
CA GLY A 199 11.60 -5.65 -1.04
C GLY A 199 12.77 -5.23 -1.93
N ASP A 200 13.85 -6.03 -1.93
CA ASP A 200 15.07 -5.75 -2.70
C ASP A 200 14.85 -5.71 -4.22
N ASN A 201 13.98 -6.57 -4.73
CA ASN A 201 13.62 -6.54 -6.14
C ASN A 201 12.79 -5.29 -6.47
N CYS A 202 11.84 -4.91 -5.62
CA CYS A 202 11.06 -3.68 -5.80
C CYS A 202 11.95 -2.43 -5.73
N LEU A 203 12.95 -2.39 -4.84
CA LEU A 203 13.93 -1.31 -4.74
C LEU A 203 14.70 -1.09 -6.06
N LYS A 204 14.99 -2.16 -6.81
CA LYS A 204 15.68 -2.09 -8.10
C LYS A 204 14.74 -1.75 -9.26
N VAL A 205 13.52 -2.29 -9.27
CA VAL A 205 12.59 -2.18 -10.41
C VAL A 205 11.86 -0.83 -10.42
N LEU A 206 11.36 -0.36 -9.27
CA LEU A 206 10.51 0.84 -9.21
C LEU A 206 11.18 2.11 -9.78
N PRO A 207 12.48 2.37 -9.54
CA PRO A 207 13.16 3.51 -10.15
C PRO A 207 13.19 3.46 -11.69
N LEU A 208 13.34 2.27 -12.27
CA LEU A 208 13.36 2.07 -13.73
C LEU A 208 11.98 2.35 -14.34
N LEU A 209 10.91 2.05 -13.59
CA LEU A 209 9.54 2.25 -14.05
C LEU A 209 9.13 3.71 -14.14
N VAL A 210 9.85 4.64 -13.50
CA VAL A 210 9.59 6.09 -13.67
C VAL A 210 9.74 6.50 -15.14
N GLU A 211 10.83 6.05 -15.78
CA GLU A 211 11.07 6.35 -17.20
C GLU A 211 10.08 5.59 -18.10
N VAL A 212 9.71 4.36 -17.74
CA VAL A 212 8.71 3.59 -18.49
C VAL A 212 7.36 4.32 -18.45
N VAL A 213 6.85 4.68 -17.27
CA VAL A 213 5.58 5.42 -17.13
C VAL A 213 5.63 6.73 -17.90
N ARG A 214 6.74 7.47 -17.86
CA ARG A 214 6.88 8.74 -18.60
C ARG A 214 6.68 8.58 -20.11
N HIS A 215 7.21 7.51 -20.72
CA HIS A 215 7.23 7.36 -22.17
C HIS A 215 6.19 6.38 -22.72
N LEU A 216 5.66 5.47 -21.91
CA LEU A 216 4.77 4.40 -22.36
C LEU A 216 3.49 4.91 -23.06
N PRO A 217 2.80 5.97 -22.60
CA PRO A 217 1.66 6.54 -23.32
C PRO A 217 1.99 7.03 -24.73
N SER A 218 3.25 7.45 -24.97
CA SER A 218 3.73 7.89 -26.28
C SER A 218 3.97 6.74 -27.25
N PHE A 219 4.17 5.51 -26.75
CA PHE A 219 4.43 4.33 -27.56
C PHE A 219 3.18 3.47 -27.79
N THR A 220 2.25 3.45 -26.84
CA THR A 220 1.04 2.63 -26.93
C THR A 220 -0.11 3.20 -26.11
N SER A 221 -1.25 3.42 -26.76
CA SER A 221 -2.52 3.74 -26.08
C SER A 221 -3.31 2.49 -25.68
N GLN A 222 -2.82 1.29 -26.01
CA GLN A 222 -3.53 0.03 -25.75
C GLN A 222 -3.41 -0.39 -24.28
N PRO A 223 -4.52 -0.56 -23.54
CA PRO A 223 -4.50 -0.88 -22.10
C PRO A 223 -3.76 -2.16 -21.76
N LYS A 224 -3.85 -3.18 -22.62
CA LYS A 224 -3.16 -4.47 -22.45
C LYS A 224 -1.63 -4.35 -22.29
N HIS A 225 -1.03 -3.32 -22.88
CA HIS A 225 0.40 -3.05 -22.75
C HIS A 225 0.72 -2.16 -21.54
N GLN A 226 -0.25 -1.40 -21.03
CA GLN A 226 -0.09 -0.49 -19.90
C GLN A 226 -0.28 -1.21 -18.55
N LEU A 227 -1.28 -2.08 -18.48
CA LEU A 227 -1.71 -2.76 -17.25
C LEU A 227 -0.59 -3.55 -16.54
N PRO A 228 0.30 -4.31 -17.21
CA PRO A 228 1.35 -5.06 -16.50
C PRO A 228 2.24 -4.17 -15.64
N TYR A 229 2.62 -2.99 -16.16
CA TYR A 229 3.48 -2.04 -15.45
C TYR A 229 2.75 -1.36 -14.30
N ILE A 230 1.53 -0.86 -14.54
CA ILE A 230 0.78 -0.15 -13.52
C ILE A 230 0.36 -1.09 -12.39
N ARG A 231 -0.12 -2.28 -12.73
CA ARG A 231 -0.46 -3.30 -11.73
C ARG A 231 0.77 -3.65 -10.90
N PHE A 232 1.94 -3.81 -11.52
CA PHE A 232 3.18 -4.07 -10.80
C PHE A 232 3.52 -2.93 -9.83
N ILE A 233 3.46 -1.67 -10.28
CA ILE A 233 3.73 -0.51 -9.43
C ILE A 233 2.79 -0.51 -8.22
N TYR A 234 1.49 -0.70 -8.45
CA TYR A 234 0.50 -0.76 -7.37
C TYR A 234 0.84 -1.85 -6.35
N TRP A 235 1.04 -3.09 -6.80
CA TRP A 235 1.29 -4.22 -5.90
C TRP A 235 2.64 -4.13 -5.19
N ALA A 236 3.67 -3.61 -5.85
CA ALA A 236 4.94 -3.31 -5.21
C ALA A 236 4.71 -2.32 -4.07
N LEU A 237 4.11 -1.15 -4.34
CA LEU A 237 3.81 -0.13 -3.32
C LEU A 237 2.79 -0.58 -2.26
N HIS A 238 2.01 -1.63 -2.52
CA HIS A 238 1.09 -2.20 -1.55
C HIS A 238 1.80 -3.11 -0.53
N HIS A 239 2.86 -3.81 -0.95
CA HIS A 239 3.56 -4.80 -0.12
C HIS A 239 4.93 -4.34 0.41
N LEU A 240 5.37 -3.12 0.05
CA LEU A 240 6.57 -2.54 0.65
C LEU A 240 6.37 -2.31 2.15
N GLU A 241 7.40 -2.62 2.93
CA GLU A 241 7.45 -2.26 4.35
C GLU A 241 7.76 -0.76 4.51
N ASP A 242 7.42 -0.17 5.66
CA ASP A 242 7.59 1.26 5.93
C ASP A 242 9.05 1.73 5.75
N THR A 243 10.02 0.88 6.07
CA THR A 243 11.45 1.11 5.84
C THR A 243 11.77 1.27 4.34
N HIS A 244 11.20 0.42 3.50
CA HIS A 244 11.35 0.50 2.05
C HIS A 244 10.63 1.72 1.47
N HIS A 245 9.46 2.08 2.03
CA HIS A 245 8.75 3.30 1.66
C HIS A 245 9.59 4.56 1.89
N ALA A 246 10.32 4.63 3.01
CA ALA A 246 11.23 5.73 3.28
C ALA A 246 12.37 5.81 2.25
N LEU A 247 13.00 4.68 1.93
CA LEU A 247 14.10 4.60 0.94
C LEU A 247 13.65 5.01 -0.47
N LEU A 248 12.41 4.68 -0.86
CA LEU A 248 11.86 4.95 -2.18
C LEU A 248 11.00 6.22 -2.25
N SER A 249 10.96 7.06 -1.21
CA SER A 249 10.04 8.21 -1.13
C SER A 249 10.11 9.13 -2.37
N SER A 250 11.32 9.46 -2.84
CA SER A 250 11.52 10.27 -4.06
C SER A 250 11.04 9.54 -5.33
N THR A 251 11.33 8.24 -5.46
CA THR A 251 10.88 7.41 -6.58
C THR A 251 9.37 7.28 -6.62
N ALA A 252 8.75 7.00 -5.47
CA ALA A 252 7.31 6.91 -5.28
C ALA A 252 6.64 8.22 -5.72
N ARG A 253 7.11 9.36 -5.21
CA ARG A 253 6.61 10.69 -5.60
C ARG A 253 6.72 10.92 -7.11
N ARG A 254 7.88 10.62 -7.72
CA ARG A 254 8.06 10.75 -9.18
C ARG A 254 7.08 9.88 -9.96
N LEU A 255 6.84 8.63 -9.55
CA LEU A 255 5.85 7.76 -10.17
C LEU A 255 4.44 8.38 -10.13
N GLY A 256 4.03 8.91 -8.98
CA GLY A 256 2.74 9.60 -8.83
C GLY A 256 2.62 10.83 -9.74
N GLU A 257 3.66 11.65 -9.81
CA GLU A 257 3.70 12.85 -10.67
C GLU A 257 3.62 12.48 -12.16
N GLU A 258 4.29 11.41 -12.59
CA GLU A 258 4.22 10.93 -13.98
C GLU A 258 2.84 10.36 -14.34
N LEU A 259 2.17 9.66 -13.42
CA LEU A 259 0.82 9.13 -13.65
C LEU A 259 -0.24 10.24 -13.76
N MET A 260 -0.05 11.33 -13.01
CA MET A 260 -0.95 12.50 -13.02
C MET A 260 -0.75 13.40 -14.24
N ARG A 261 0.45 13.45 -14.82
CA ARG A 261 0.79 14.43 -15.86
C ARG A 261 -0.03 14.22 -17.15
N SER A 262 -0.77 15.25 -17.55
CA SER A 262 -1.70 15.24 -18.69
C SER A 262 -1.11 15.62 -20.06
N SER A 263 0.21 15.80 -20.17
CA SER A 263 0.86 16.19 -21.43
C SER A 263 2.37 15.89 -21.42
N PRO A 264 2.96 15.43 -22.54
CA PRO A 264 4.41 15.34 -22.66
C PRO A 264 5.08 16.72 -22.64
N SER A 265 6.27 16.80 -22.06
CA SER A 265 7.12 17.98 -22.13
C SER A 265 7.52 18.29 -23.59
N LYS A 266 7.78 19.56 -23.92
CA LYS A 266 8.11 20.04 -25.28
C LYS A 266 9.21 19.23 -25.99
N GLN A 267 10.14 18.61 -25.26
CA GLN A 267 11.20 17.74 -25.82
C GLN A 267 10.69 16.42 -26.42
N VAL A 268 9.56 15.89 -25.95
CA VAL A 268 8.98 14.63 -26.46
C VAL A 268 8.13 14.88 -27.71
N MET A 269 7.63 16.10 -27.89
CA MET A 269 6.84 16.50 -29.05
C MET A 269 7.66 16.39 -30.35
N GLU A 270 8.93 16.78 -30.33
CA GLU A 270 9.88 16.63 -31.46
C GLU A 270 10.22 15.15 -31.77
N MET A 271 10.26 14.29 -30.75
CA MET A 271 10.51 12.85 -30.94
C MET A 271 9.28 12.13 -31.52
N SER A 272 8.07 12.58 -31.16
CA SER A 272 6.79 12.03 -31.63
C SER A 272 6.39 12.50 -33.04
N SER A 273 6.78 13.71 -33.45
CA SER A 273 6.55 14.20 -34.81
C SER A 273 7.34 13.41 -35.86
N ALA A 274 8.51 12.86 -35.49
CA ALA A 274 9.29 12.00 -36.36
C ALA A 274 8.73 10.56 -36.49
N PHE A 275 7.87 10.12 -35.56
CA PHE A 275 7.28 8.77 -35.57
C PHE A 275 5.89 8.76 -36.22
N ASN A 276 5.13 9.87 -36.11
CA ASN A 276 3.79 9.97 -36.66
C ASN A 276 3.75 10.30 -38.17
N SER A 277 4.85 10.75 -38.78
CA SER A 277 4.86 11.06 -40.23
C SER A 277 4.78 9.81 -41.13
N THR A 278 4.89 8.60 -40.57
CA THR A 278 4.85 7.35 -41.34
C THR A 278 3.51 6.60 -41.23
N LEU A 279 2.58 7.06 -40.39
CA LEU A 279 1.28 6.39 -40.16
C LEU A 279 0.04 7.28 -40.35
N GLN A 280 0.20 8.58 -40.63
CA GLN A 280 -0.92 9.44 -41.05
C GLN A 280 -1.00 9.52 -42.58
N SER A 281 -1.52 8.47 -43.22
CA SER A 281 -2.04 8.56 -44.59
C SER A 281 -3.48 8.06 -44.71
N SER A 282 -4.19 7.89 -43.60
CA SER A 282 -5.62 7.53 -43.64
C SER A 282 -6.32 8.00 -42.37
N ILE A 283 -7.49 8.61 -42.57
CA ILE A 283 -8.39 9.23 -41.58
C ILE A 283 -8.09 10.72 -41.34
N GLY A 284 -8.80 11.54 -42.12
CA GLY A 284 -9.00 12.96 -41.85
C GLY A 284 -9.89 13.16 -40.62
N GLY A 285 -9.50 14.11 -39.79
CA GLY A 285 -10.23 14.49 -38.57
C GLY A 285 -9.45 15.57 -37.84
N ASP A 286 -9.90 16.81 -38.02
CA ASP A 286 -9.37 18.00 -37.36
C ASP A 286 -9.62 17.91 -35.84
N GLY A 287 -8.56 17.89 -35.03
CA GLY A 287 -8.69 17.79 -33.58
C GLY A 287 -7.38 17.45 -32.89
N LYS A 288 -6.81 18.42 -32.16
CA LYS A 288 -5.64 18.24 -31.27
C LYS A 288 -5.75 16.94 -30.47
N THR A 289 -4.96 15.92 -30.84
CA THR A 289 -4.92 14.62 -30.15
C THR A 289 -4.39 14.81 -28.73
N ARG A 290 -5.31 14.95 -27.76
CA ARG A 290 -5.00 15.05 -26.34
C ARG A 290 -4.40 13.69 -25.93
N ILE A 291 -3.08 13.63 -25.78
CA ILE A 291 -2.38 12.41 -25.33
C ILE A 291 -2.90 12.09 -23.92
N ASN A 292 -3.65 11.01 -23.79
CA ASN A 292 -4.30 10.63 -22.54
C ASN A 292 -3.25 10.18 -21.50
N SER A 293 -3.16 10.91 -20.39
CA SER A 293 -2.46 10.47 -19.18
C SER A 293 -3.11 9.23 -18.58
N PHE A 294 -2.33 8.41 -17.86
CA PHE A 294 -2.84 7.22 -17.17
C PHE A 294 -4.05 7.52 -16.25
N PHE A 295 -3.98 8.61 -15.48
CA PHE A 295 -5.09 9.06 -14.62
C PHE A 295 -6.37 9.42 -15.40
N ARG A 296 -6.26 9.79 -16.67
CA ARG A 296 -7.39 10.12 -17.56
C ARG A 296 -7.58 9.10 -18.69
N SER A 297 -7.09 7.87 -18.50
CA SER A 297 -7.23 6.79 -19.48
C SER A 297 -8.69 6.48 -19.76
N SER A 298 -9.04 6.04 -20.96
CA SER A 298 -10.40 5.54 -21.25
C SER A 298 -10.69 4.20 -20.57
N ASN A 299 -9.65 3.44 -20.23
CA ASN A 299 -9.77 2.15 -19.54
C ASN A 299 -9.92 2.36 -18.02
N HIS A 300 -11.02 1.84 -17.45
CA HIS A 300 -11.35 2.02 -16.03
C HIS A 300 -10.31 1.41 -15.09
N GLU A 301 -9.74 0.26 -15.45
CA GLU A 301 -8.75 -0.42 -14.61
C GLU A 301 -7.44 0.38 -14.54
N VAL A 302 -6.97 0.89 -15.69
CA VAL A 302 -5.82 1.80 -15.75
C VAL A 302 -6.07 3.05 -14.90
N ARG A 303 -7.24 3.69 -15.02
CA ARG A 303 -7.60 4.86 -14.20
C ARG A 303 -7.64 4.54 -12.71
N MET A 304 -8.28 3.44 -12.33
CA MET A 304 -8.41 3.00 -10.94
C MET A 304 -7.04 2.78 -10.32
N LEU A 305 -6.19 1.94 -10.93
CA LEU A 305 -4.86 1.67 -10.41
C LEU A 305 -3.98 2.92 -10.35
N SER A 306 -4.07 3.78 -11.36
CA SER A 306 -3.36 5.07 -11.36
C SER A 306 -3.78 5.90 -10.16
N SER A 307 -5.09 6.02 -9.92
CA SER A 307 -5.66 6.73 -8.78
C SER A 307 -5.12 6.19 -7.45
N LEU A 308 -5.12 4.87 -7.25
CA LEU A 308 -4.61 4.24 -6.03
C LEU A 308 -3.10 4.45 -5.83
N ILE A 309 -2.31 4.39 -6.91
CA ILE A 309 -0.87 4.68 -6.84
C ILE A 309 -0.67 6.15 -6.47
N ILE A 310 -1.42 7.07 -7.06
CA ILE A 310 -1.32 8.50 -6.77
C ILE A 310 -1.64 8.77 -5.30
N LEU A 311 -2.72 8.17 -4.75
CA LEU A 311 -3.05 8.27 -3.32
C LEU A 311 -1.93 7.75 -2.41
N LYS A 312 -1.19 6.72 -2.84
CA LYS A 312 -0.06 6.14 -2.10
C LYS A 312 1.24 6.94 -2.21
N THR A 313 1.35 7.86 -3.17
CA THR A 313 2.64 8.46 -3.56
C THR A 313 2.69 9.97 -3.46
N LEU A 314 1.54 10.65 -3.61
CA LEU A 314 1.43 12.10 -3.55
C LEU A 314 0.71 12.56 -2.27
N HIS A 315 1.01 13.79 -1.86
CA HIS A 315 0.46 14.41 -0.65
C HIS A 315 -0.20 15.77 -0.93
N GLN A 316 -0.19 16.23 -2.18
CA GLN A 316 -0.73 17.53 -2.59
C GLN A 316 -2.26 17.49 -2.58
N VAL A 317 -2.90 18.34 -1.76
CA VAL A 317 -4.32 18.23 -1.43
C VAL A 317 -5.23 18.43 -2.64
N ASP A 318 -4.91 19.40 -3.48
CA ASP A 318 -5.60 19.73 -4.72
C ASP A 318 -5.54 18.59 -5.76
N MET A 319 -4.39 17.92 -5.86
CA MET A 319 -4.24 16.75 -6.71
C MET A 319 -5.02 15.55 -6.17
N LEU A 320 -4.92 15.28 -4.87
CA LEU A 320 -5.63 14.17 -4.23
C LEU A 320 -7.15 14.36 -4.28
N ALA A 321 -7.64 15.59 -4.11
CA ALA A 321 -9.06 15.91 -4.26
C ALA A 321 -9.58 15.52 -5.66
N GLN A 322 -8.83 15.86 -6.73
CA GLN A 322 -9.17 15.44 -8.09
C GLN A 322 -9.21 13.91 -8.25
N VAL A 323 -8.31 13.20 -7.57
CA VAL A 323 -8.30 11.73 -7.58
C VAL A 323 -9.54 11.17 -6.89
N TYR A 324 -9.94 11.72 -5.75
CA TYR A 324 -11.17 11.33 -5.06
C TYR A 324 -12.42 11.61 -5.90
N ASP A 325 -12.50 12.75 -6.57
CA ASP A 325 -13.61 13.08 -7.45
C ASP A 325 -13.71 12.09 -8.62
N GLN A 326 -12.58 11.72 -9.22
CA GLN A 326 -12.51 10.72 -10.29
C GLN A 326 -12.94 9.34 -9.79
N LEU A 327 -12.45 8.89 -8.63
CA LEU A 327 -12.84 7.62 -8.02
C LEU A 327 -14.34 7.59 -7.71
N LYS A 328 -14.88 8.65 -7.11
CA LYS A 328 -16.31 8.78 -6.82
C LYS A 328 -17.16 8.70 -8.09
N GLN A 329 -16.69 9.28 -9.20
CA GLN A 329 -17.36 9.19 -10.49
C GLN A 329 -17.30 7.77 -11.07
N ASP A 330 -16.11 7.15 -11.06
CA ASP A 330 -15.90 5.81 -11.63
C ASP A 330 -16.72 4.76 -10.86
N LEU A 331 -16.81 4.85 -9.54
CA LEU A 331 -17.55 3.91 -8.67
C LEU A 331 -19.08 3.98 -8.80
N LYS A 332 -19.62 4.85 -9.67
CA LYS A 332 -21.02 4.75 -10.10
C LYS A 332 -21.25 3.55 -11.02
N ASP A 333 -20.22 3.09 -11.72
CA ASP A 333 -20.23 1.89 -12.55
C ASP A 333 -19.87 0.65 -11.70
N GLU A 334 -20.68 -0.40 -11.80
CA GLU A 334 -20.47 -1.65 -11.07
C GLU A 334 -19.13 -2.31 -11.44
N ARG A 335 -18.67 -2.23 -12.70
CA ARG A 335 -17.36 -2.80 -13.13
C ARG A 335 -16.19 -2.13 -12.42
N CYS A 336 -16.32 -0.83 -12.14
CA CYS A 336 -15.33 -0.10 -11.37
C CYS A 336 -15.35 -0.52 -9.90
N ARG A 337 -16.52 -0.86 -9.35
CA ARG A 337 -16.64 -1.42 -8.00
C ARG A 337 -16.00 -2.81 -7.89
N GLU A 338 -16.18 -3.67 -8.91
CA GLU A 338 -15.46 -4.96 -8.98
C GLU A 338 -13.95 -4.74 -8.96
N THR A 339 -13.46 -3.82 -9.80
CA THR A 339 -12.04 -3.46 -9.85
C THR A 339 -11.54 -2.92 -8.51
N PHE A 340 -12.34 -2.10 -7.83
CA PHE A 340 -12.02 -1.56 -6.51
C PHE A 340 -11.82 -2.68 -5.48
N LEU A 341 -12.68 -3.70 -5.48
CA LEU A 341 -12.57 -4.87 -4.62
C LEU A 341 -11.37 -5.75 -5.00
N GLU A 342 -11.16 -6.01 -6.29
CA GLU A 342 -10.04 -6.82 -6.81
C GLU A 342 -8.69 -6.30 -6.31
N TYR A 343 -8.53 -4.98 -6.27
CA TYR A 343 -7.30 -4.34 -5.83
C TYR A 343 -7.28 -3.98 -4.35
N SER A 344 -8.29 -4.36 -3.56
CA SER A 344 -8.38 -4.02 -2.13
C SER A 344 -8.22 -2.51 -1.87
N ALA A 345 -8.80 -1.68 -2.75
CA ALA A 345 -8.60 -0.24 -2.79
C ALA A 345 -8.92 0.47 -1.47
N THR A 346 -9.80 -0.09 -0.65
CA THR A 346 -10.07 0.34 0.74
C THR A 346 -8.79 0.67 1.51
N HIS A 347 -7.73 -0.15 1.39
CA HIS A 347 -6.46 0.05 2.09
C HIS A 347 -5.75 1.34 1.68
N ALA A 348 -5.89 1.80 0.43
CA ALA A 348 -5.32 3.06 -0.03
C ALA A 348 -6.15 4.28 0.42
N ILE A 349 -7.44 4.10 0.68
CA ILE A 349 -8.35 5.17 1.11
C ILE A 349 -8.26 5.41 2.63
N LEU A 350 -8.15 4.34 3.42
CA LEU A 350 -8.17 4.38 4.89
C LEU A 350 -7.27 5.44 5.55
N PRO A 351 -6.01 5.67 5.11
CA PRO A 351 -5.14 6.68 5.71
C PRO A 351 -5.72 8.10 5.68
N PHE A 352 -6.56 8.41 4.69
CA PHE A 352 -7.21 9.71 4.50
C PHE A 352 -8.55 9.82 5.22
N MET A 353 -9.09 8.72 5.74
CA MET A 353 -10.22 8.74 6.68
C MET A 353 -9.78 9.06 8.12
N THR A 354 -8.60 9.65 8.32
CA THR A 354 -8.15 10.08 9.64
C THR A 354 -7.81 11.57 9.61
N TYR A 355 -8.27 12.32 10.61
CA TYR A 355 -7.98 13.76 10.75
C TYR A 355 -6.50 14.06 11.00
N LYS A 356 -5.68 13.03 11.31
CA LYS A 356 -4.24 13.14 11.50
C LYS A 356 -3.48 13.33 10.19
N THR A 357 -3.97 12.75 9.10
CA THR A 357 -3.28 12.77 7.80
C THR A 357 -3.60 14.05 7.04
N ASN A 358 -4.89 14.29 6.78
CA ASN A 358 -5.35 15.48 6.08
C ASN A 358 -6.85 15.71 6.30
N LYS A 359 -7.19 16.68 7.16
CA LYS A 359 -8.58 17.04 7.48
C LYS A 359 -9.42 17.37 6.24
N ALA A 360 -8.84 18.03 5.23
CA ALA A 360 -9.59 18.50 4.06
C ALA A 360 -10.07 17.36 3.15
N LEU A 361 -9.46 16.16 3.22
CA LEU A 361 -9.78 15.03 2.35
C LEU A 361 -10.68 13.98 3.01
N VAL A 362 -10.98 14.11 4.30
CA VAL A 362 -11.78 13.12 5.04
C VAL A 362 -13.16 12.95 4.40
N GLY A 363 -13.85 14.05 4.07
CA GLY A 363 -15.15 14.01 3.41
C GLY A 363 -15.10 13.31 2.05
N SER A 364 -14.06 13.59 1.24
CA SER A 364 -13.85 12.97 -0.08
C SER A 364 -13.55 11.47 0.02
N ALA A 365 -12.77 11.05 1.03
CA ALA A 365 -12.49 9.64 1.29
C ALA A 365 -13.77 8.90 1.73
N VAL A 366 -14.56 9.50 2.61
CA VAL A 366 -15.86 8.97 3.04
C VAL A 366 -16.84 8.86 1.87
N ASP A 367 -16.87 9.84 0.96
CA ASP A 367 -17.69 9.78 -0.25
C ASP A 367 -17.38 8.56 -1.12
N VAL A 368 -16.10 8.24 -1.31
CA VAL A 368 -15.67 7.05 -2.07
C VAL A 368 -16.11 5.76 -1.38
N MET A 369 -15.92 5.67 -0.05
CA MET A 369 -16.38 4.52 0.72
C MET A 369 -17.90 4.37 0.70
N LEU A 370 -18.64 5.48 0.73
CA LEU A 370 -20.09 5.47 0.62
C LEU A 370 -20.55 4.96 -0.74
N GLN A 371 -19.88 5.31 -1.84
CA GLN A 371 -20.24 4.79 -3.17
C GLN A 371 -20.19 3.26 -3.22
N MET A 372 -19.21 2.64 -2.54
CA MET A 372 -19.12 1.18 -2.41
C MET A 372 -20.20 0.59 -1.48
N ALA A 373 -20.72 1.38 -0.54
CA ALA A 373 -21.77 0.98 0.39
C ALA A 373 -23.19 1.09 -0.20
N MET A 374 -23.33 1.59 -1.42
CA MET A 374 -24.61 1.62 -2.14
C MET A 374 -25.10 0.21 -2.46
N GLU A 375 -26.41 0.03 -2.53
CA GLU A 375 -27.02 -1.26 -2.85
C GLU A 375 -26.47 -1.80 -4.18
N SER A 376 -25.88 -2.99 -4.12
CA SER A 376 -25.35 -3.74 -5.26
C SER A 376 -25.03 -5.17 -4.84
N PRO A 377 -24.90 -6.12 -5.79
CA PRO A 377 -24.46 -7.49 -5.49
C PRO A 377 -23.08 -7.57 -4.82
N LEU A 378 -22.26 -6.53 -4.97
CA LEU A 378 -20.89 -6.43 -4.44
C LEU A 378 -20.83 -5.92 -2.99
N LEU A 379 -21.95 -5.42 -2.45
CA LEU A 379 -22.01 -4.85 -1.11
C LEU A 379 -21.52 -5.81 -0.01
N PRO A 380 -21.87 -7.11 0.00
CA PRO A 380 -21.37 -8.04 1.02
C PRO A 380 -19.83 -8.12 1.03
N SER A 381 -19.20 -8.22 -0.15
CA SER A 381 -17.74 -8.27 -0.28
C SER A 381 -17.07 -6.97 0.18
N PHE A 382 -17.70 -5.82 -0.08
CA PHE A 382 -17.21 -4.55 0.44
C PHE A 382 -17.30 -4.45 1.97
N LEU A 383 -18.41 -4.88 2.56
CA LEU A 383 -18.59 -4.88 4.01
C LEU A 383 -17.61 -5.83 4.71
N ASP A 384 -17.28 -6.97 4.09
CA ASP A 384 -16.26 -7.89 4.57
C ASP A 384 -14.88 -7.21 4.62
N LEU A 385 -14.47 -6.50 3.56
CA LEU A 385 -13.23 -5.71 3.56
C LEU A 385 -13.19 -4.61 4.64
N CYS A 386 -14.35 -4.06 5.00
CA CYS A 386 -14.46 -3.06 6.07
C CYS A 386 -14.52 -3.68 7.47
N SER A 387 -14.72 -4.99 7.59
CA SER A 387 -14.85 -5.74 8.85
C SER A 387 -13.49 -6.05 9.47
N CYS A 388 -12.62 -5.04 9.56
CA CYS A 388 -11.24 -5.16 10.02
C CYS A 388 -10.83 -4.02 10.97
N GLU A 389 -9.84 -4.27 11.83
CA GLU A 389 -9.37 -3.28 12.81
C GLU A 389 -8.92 -1.94 12.21
N PRO A 390 -8.15 -1.88 11.10
CA PRO A 390 -7.70 -0.60 10.53
C PRO A 390 -8.87 0.31 10.14
N TRP A 391 -9.96 -0.27 9.62
CA TRP A 391 -11.15 0.48 9.24
C TRP A 391 -11.85 1.08 10.47
N PHE A 392 -12.09 0.26 11.49
CA PHE A 392 -12.74 0.71 12.73
C PHE A 392 -11.89 1.74 13.47
N ARG A 393 -10.57 1.59 13.46
CA ARG A 393 -9.62 2.58 14.00
C ARG A 393 -9.72 3.93 13.27
N ALA A 394 -9.81 3.92 11.94
CA ALA A 394 -9.93 5.13 11.13
C ALA A 394 -11.27 5.85 11.43
N VAL A 395 -12.38 5.10 11.49
CA VAL A 395 -13.68 5.68 11.82
C VAL A 395 -13.74 6.20 13.25
N ALA A 396 -13.17 5.50 14.22
CA ALA A 396 -13.06 6.00 15.58
C ALA A 396 -12.24 7.30 15.65
N SER A 397 -11.20 7.43 14.82
CA SER A 397 -10.43 8.68 14.68
C SER A 397 -11.30 9.82 14.11
N CYS A 398 -12.14 9.54 13.12
CA CYS A 398 -13.12 10.50 12.60
C CYS A 398 -14.11 10.95 13.67
N LEU A 399 -14.75 10.03 14.38
CA LEU A 399 -15.81 10.36 15.34
C LEU A 399 -15.29 11.14 16.55
N ARG A 400 -14.04 10.93 16.95
CA ARG A 400 -13.40 11.70 18.04
C ARG A 400 -13.01 13.13 17.65
N SER A 401 -12.91 13.44 16.36
CA SER A 401 -12.56 14.79 15.93
C SER A 401 -13.72 15.74 16.19
N ALA A 402 -13.46 16.81 16.95
CA ALA A 402 -14.43 17.88 17.20
C ALA A 402 -14.79 18.67 15.92
N THR A 403 -14.02 18.49 14.85
CA THR A 403 -14.20 19.22 13.59
C THR A 403 -14.83 18.39 12.49
N THR A 404 -15.43 17.27 12.85
CA THR A 404 -16.13 16.42 11.89
C THR A 404 -17.39 17.09 11.40
N GLU A 405 -17.43 17.35 10.09
CA GLU A 405 -18.60 17.92 9.42
C GLU A 405 -19.81 16.99 9.56
N GLN A 406 -20.98 17.57 9.79
CA GLN A 406 -22.25 16.85 9.93
C GLN A 406 -22.55 15.99 8.69
N SER A 407 -22.30 16.52 7.49
CA SER A 407 -22.46 15.79 6.23
C SER A 407 -21.56 14.55 6.14
N THR A 408 -20.36 14.60 6.71
CA THR A 408 -19.44 13.46 6.76
C THR A 408 -19.92 12.41 7.76
N LEU A 409 -20.42 12.85 8.91
CA LEU A 409 -21.00 11.98 9.94
C LEU A 409 -22.25 11.24 9.43
N GLU A 410 -23.13 11.92 8.71
CA GLU A 410 -24.29 11.32 8.03
C GLU A 410 -23.86 10.17 7.11
N LYS A 411 -22.91 10.43 6.21
CA LYS A 411 -22.42 9.44 5.26
C LYS A 411 -21.76 8.25 5.95
N LEU A 412 -20.94 8.49 6.99
CA LEU A 412 -20.35 7.43 7.82
C LEU A 412 -21.42 6.61 8.54
N SER A 413 -22.50 7.26 9.02
CA SER A 413 -23.59 6.57 9.73
C SER A 413 -24.27 5.52 8.85
N ILE A 414 -24.39 5.76 7.54
CA ILE A 414 -24.96 4.80 6.58
C ILE A 414 -24.11 3.52 6.52
N ILE A 415 -22.79 3.69 6.42
CA ILE A 415 -21.84 2.56 6.34
C ILE A 415 -21.81 1.80 7.68
N LEU A 416 -21.72 2.54 8.79
CA LEU A 416 -21.73 1.96 10.14
C LEU A 416 -23.03 1.22 10.46
N GLN A 417 -24.18 1.72 10.01
CA GLN A 417 -25.46 1.03 10.15
C GLN A 417 -25.42 -0.34 9.47
N LYS A 418 -24.89 -0.43 8.25
CA LYS A 418 -24.74 -1.71 7.55
C LYS A 418 -23.79 -2.65 8.28
N LEU A 419 -22.64 -2.15 8.74
CA LEU A 419 -21.67 -2.95 9.50
C LEU A 419 -22.18 -3.40 10.86
N SER A 420 -23.03 -2.61 11.52
CA SER A 420 -23.62 -2.95 12.83
C SER A 420 -24.56 -4.16 12.78
N LYS A 421 -25.10 -4.48 11.60
CA LYS A 421 -25.95 -5.67 11.38
C LYS A 421 -25.13 -6.97 11.34
N ILE A 422 -23.81 -6.88 11.13
CA ILE A 422 -22.93 -8.05 11.06
C ILE A 422 -22.52 -8.46 12.47
N LYS A 423 -22.99 -9.63 12.93
CA LYS A 423 -22.79 -10.09 14.32
C LYS A 423 -21.31 -10.17 14.72
N SER A 424 -20.44 -10.63 13.83
CA SER A 424 -18.99 -10.76 14.09
C SER A 424 -18.29 -9.41 14.30
N ASN A 425 -18.89 -8.29 13.86
CA ASN A 425 -18.32 -6.96 14.02
C ASN A 425 -18.57 -6.33 15.39
N LYS A 426 -19.46 -6.89 16.23
CA LYS A 426 -19.75 -6.34 17.55
C LYS A 426 -18.47 -6.14 18.38
N LYS A 427 -17.58 -7.13 18.37
CA LYS A 427 -16.26 -7.04 19.03
C LYS A 427 -15.42 -5.84 18.53
N LEU A 428 -15.50 -5.49 17.25
CA LEU A 428 -14.77 -4.35 16.69
C LEU A 428 -15.40 -3.02 17.12
N PHE A 429 -16.73 -2.94 17.19
CA PHE A 429 -17.41 -1.77 17.76
C PHE A 429 -16.99 -1.54 19.22
N ASP A 430 -16.88 -2.61 20.00
CA ASP A 430 -16.50 -2.57 21.41
C ASP A 430 -15.01 -2.21 21.59
N SER A 431 -14.10 -2.90 20.88
CA SER A 431 -12.64 -2.67 20.96
C SER A 431 -12.23 -1.23 20.64
N PHE A 432 -12.98 -0.55 19.77
CA PHE A 432 -12.70 0.84 19.41
C PHE A 432 -13.62 1.85 20.11
N SER A 433 -14.44 1.39 21.06
CA SER A 433 -15.41 2.18 21.84
C SER A 433 -16.36 3.00 20.97
N LEU A 434 -16.72 2.48 19.79
CA LEU A 434 -17.58 3.18 18.83
C LEU A 434 -19.00 3.38 19.38
N GLY A 435 -19.50 2.43 20.17
CA GLY A 435 -20.83 2.55 20.80
C GLY A 435 -20.97 3.83 21.62
N ARG A 436 -19.98 4.12 22.48
CA ARG A 436 -19.96 5.34 23.30
C ARG A 436 -19.83 6.61 22.44
N LEU A 437 -18.94 6.61 21.46
CA LEU A 437 -18.76 7.75 20.56
C LEU A 437 -20.04 8.07 19.78
N LEU A 438 -20.77 7.04 19.34
CA LEU A 438 -22.03 7.21 18.62
C LEU A 438 -23.18 7.66 19.53
N GLN A 439 -23.19 7.26 20.81
CA GLN A 439 -24.13 7.79 21.81
C GLN A 439 -23.89 9.29 22.04
N ASP A 440 -22.64 9.70 22.20
CA ASP A 440 -22.27 11.11 22.36
C ASP A 440 -22.69 11.91 21.12
N LYS A 441 -22.39 11.41 19.92
CA LYS A 441 -22.83 12.04 18.67
C LYS A 441 -24.34 12.08 18.48
N HIS A 442 -25.08 11.08 18.97
CA HIS A 442 -26.55 11.10 18.94
C HIS A 442 -27.12 12.16 19.89
N ARG A 443 -26.49 12.40 21.04
CA ARG A 443 -26.90 13.47 22.00
C ARG A 443 -26.59 14.87 21.46
N GLU A 444 -25.48 15.02 20.75
CA GLU A 444 -25.06 16.27 20.09
C GLU A 444 -25.81 16.54 18.78
N CYS A 445 -26.56 15.55 18.26
CA CYS A 445 -27.24 15.67 16.97
C CYS A 445 -28.36 16.71 17.04
N ASP A 446 -28.37 17.61 16.05
CA ASP A 446 -29.47 18.56 15.84
C ASP A 446 -30.80 17.79 15.68
N PRO A 447 -31.85 18.12 16.47
CA PRO A 447 -33.19 17.53 16.32
C PRO A 447 -33.76 17.62 14.91
N ASP A 448 -33.39 18.64 14.13
CA ASP A 448 -33.86 18.81 12.75
C ASP A 448 -33.17 17.84 11.78
N ASN A 449 -32.03 17.24 12.16
CA ASN A 449 -31.36 16.20 11.39
C ASN A 449 -31.91 14.80 11.70
N THR A 450 -33.16 14.61 11.30
CA THR A 450 -33.93 13.36 11.50
C THR A 450 -33.24 12.13 10.90
N PHE A 451 -32.59 12.28 9.73
CA PHE A 451 -31.93 11.18 9.04
C PHE A 451 -30.72 10.65 9.82
N LEU A 452 -29.83 11.55 10.26
CA LEU A 452 -28.67 11.16 11.06
C LEU A 452 -29.10 10.54 12.39
N SER A 453 -30.05 11.17 13.08
CA SER A 453 -30.57 10.66 14.35
C SER A 453 -31.12 9.22 14.19
N LEU A 454 -31.91 8.97 13.14
CA LEU A 454 -32.47 7.65 12.87
C LEU A 454 -31.39 6.60 12.57
N ASN A 455 -30.36 6.95 11.79
CA ASN A 455 -29.26 6.03 11.51
C ASN A 455 -28.46 5.70 12.77
N LEU A 456 -28.12 6.70 13.58
CA LEU A 456 -27.42 6.50 14.85
C LEU A 456 -28.24 5.64 15.81
N ARG A 457 -29.55 5.90 15.93
CA ARG A 457 -30.46 5.06 16.72
C ARG A 457 -30.45 3.61 16.24
N SER A 458 -30.54 3.38 14.94
CA SER A 458 -30.49 2.04 14.35
C SER A 458 -29.18 1.31 14.65
N ILE A 459 -28.03 1.99 14.57
CA ILE A 459 -26.74 1.42 14.96
C ILE A 459 -26.74 1.01 16.43
N LEU A 460 -27.14 1.92 17.32
CA LEU A 460 -27.16 1.67 18.76
C LEU A 460 -28.10 0.52 19.13
N PHE A 461 -29.23 0.39 18.44
CA PHE A 461 -30.15 -0.73 18.59
C PHE A 461 -29.51 -2.05 18.17
N ASN A 462 -28.86 -2.13 17.00
CA ASN A 462 -28.17 -3.34 16.54
C ASN A 462 -27.03 -3.79 17.48
N LEU A 463 -26.42 -2.82 18.16
CA LEU A 463 -25.38 -3.04 19.18
C LEU A 463 -25.95 -3.38 20.57
N ASN A 464 -27.28 -3.45 20.74
CA ASN A 464 -27.96 -3.67 22.02
C ASN A 464 -27.66 -2.59 23.09
N LEU A 465 -27.37 -1.35 22.66
CA LEU A 465 -27.06 -0.23 23.56
C LEU A 465 -28.29 0.62 23.89
N ILE A 466 -29.36 0.46 23.12
CA ILE A 466 -30.68 1.06 23.36
C ILE A 466 -31.76 0.02 23.05
N LYS A 467 -32.93 0.18 23.66
CA LYS A 467 -34.10 -0.69 23.45
C LYS A 467 -35.01 -0.19 22.33
#